data_AF-A0A4S1XH21-F1
#
_entry.id   AF-A0A4S1XH21-F1
#
_cell.length_a   1.000
_cell.length_b   1.000
_cell.length_c   1.000
_cell.angle_alpha   90.00
_cell.angle_beta   90.00
_cell.angle_gamma   90.00
#
_symmetry.space_group_name_H-M   'P 1'
#
loop_
_entity.id
_entity.type
_entity.pdbx_description
1 polymer ?
#
loop_
_entity_poly.entity_id
_entity_poly.type
_entity_poly.pdbx_seq_one_letter_code
_entity_poly.pdbx_strand_id
1 'polypeptide(L)'
;MGGMVRVVLFPKGPRDPAATDRQITIDMVVDAGGSAIGPFPAFGRMGDFTKPEMLYPFALMGDGRIDYGAYASDGARQDKLAIRTARLAPGAEILRTAAGTTEIFLIDTVTPLAAT
;
A
#
# COMPACT_ATOMS: atom_id res chain seq x y z
N MET A 1 0.04 -22.35 -4.76
CA MET A 1 -1.28 -21.69 -4.60
C MET A 1 -0.99 -20.29 -4.05
N GLY A 2 -1.59 -19.25 -4.62
CA GLY A 2 -1.45 -17.89 -4.08
C GLY A 2 -2.11 -17.77 -2.69
N GLY A 3 -1.83 -16.68 -1.96
CA GLY A 3 -2.34 -16.45 -0.61
C GLY A 3 -2.69 -14.99 -0.37
N MET A 4 -3.42 -14.72 0.72
CA MET A 4 -3.63 -13.35 1.18
C MET A 4 -2.48 -12.94 2.10
N VAL A 5 -1.99 -11.71 1.94
CA VAL A 5 -0.91 -11.15 2.75
C VAL A 5 -1.28 -9.74 3.21
N ARG A 6 -0.73 -9.35 4.37
CA ARG A 6 -0.66 -7.97 4.83
C ARG A 6 0.73 -7.43 4.53
N VAL A 7 0.78 -6.32 3.80
CA VAL A 7 2.00 -5.57 3.51
C VAL A 7 2.00 -4.30 4.35
N VAL A 8 3.12 -3.99 4.98
CA VAL A 8 3.34 -2.73 5.68
C VAL A 8 4.45 -1.96 4.96
N LEU A 9 4.18 -0.70 4.63
CA LEU A 9 5.11 0.19 3.94
C LEU A 9 5.39 1.43 4.78
N PHE A 10 6.65 1.90 4.73
CA PHE A 10 7.08 3.17 5.30
C PHE A 10 7.82 4.02 4.27
N PRO A 11 7.78 5.36 4.37
CA PRO A 11 8.57 6.23 3.50
C PRO A 11 10.06 5.92 3.62
N LYS A 12 10.79 5.91 2.50
CA LYS A 12 12.26 5.79 2.47
C LYS A 12 12.88 7.11 2.92
N GLY A 13 13.73 7.03 3.94
CA GLY A 13 14.38 8.18 4.57
C GLY A 13 14.91 7.79 5.96
N PRO A 14 15.39 8.74 6.77
CA PRO A 14 15.60 8.46 8.19
C PRO A 14 14.30 7.89 8.75
N ARG A 15 14.37 6.75 9.43
CA ARG A 15 13.25 6.22 10.23
C ARG A 15 13.01 7.26 11.33
N ASP A 16 12.27 8.30 11.01
CA ASP A 16 11.73 9.18 12.02
C ASP A 16 10.72 8.32 12.78
N PRO A 17 10.90 8.07 14.08
CA PRO A 17 9.90 7.39 14.88
C PRO A 17 8.54 8.11 14.84
N ALA A 18 8.50 9.39 14.43
CA ALA A 18 7.28 10.14 14.16
C ALA A 18 6.69 9.92 12.75
N ALA A 19 7.40 9.25 11.82
CA ALA A 19 6.91 8.90 10.49
C ALA A 19 5.85 7.77 10.50
N THR A 20 5.37 7.37 11.68
CA THR A 20 4.17 6.54 11.82
C THR A 20 2.95 7.20 11.20
N ASP A 21 2.98 8.54 11.05
CA ASP A 21 1.98 9.38 10.36
C ASP A 21 1.81 9.10 8.86
N ARG A 22 2.73 8.34 8.26
CA ARG A 22 2.75 8.06 6.81
C ARG A 22 2.87 6.58 6.49
N GLN A 23 2.62 5.70 7.46
CA GLN A 23 2.58 4.26 7.23
C GLN A 23 1.42 3.89 6.30
N ILE A 24 1.62 2.88 5.46
CA ILE A 24 0.58 2.28 4.63
C ILE A 24 0.50 0.79 4.98
N THR A 25 -0.69 0.29 5.31
CA THR A 25 -0.96 -1.14 5.48
C THR A 25 -1.95 -1.60 4.42
N ILE A 26 -1.66 -2.70 3.73
CA ILE A 26 -2.47 -3.21 2.62
C ILE A 26 -2.66 -4.70 2.74
N ASP A 27 -3.91 -5.16 2.70
CA ASP A 27 -4.28 -6.56 2.58
C ASP A 27 -4.54 -6.88 1.10
N MET A 28 -3.77 -7.83 0.55
CA MET A 28 -3.82 -8.16 -0.87
C MET A 28 -3.57 -9.64 -1.15
N VAL A 29 -4.06 -10.10 -2.29
CA VAL A 29 -3.78 -11.44 -2.82
C VAL A 29 -2.46 -11.42 -3.58
N VAL A 30 -1.64 -12.43 -3.36
CA VAL A 30 -0.41 -12.69 -4.12
C VAL A 30 -0.48 -14.02 -4.84
N ASP A 31 0.26 -14.13 -5.94
CA ASP A 31 0.47 -15.41 -6.63
C ASP A 31 1.47 -16.32 -5.87
N ALA A 32 1.74 -17.50 -6.43
CA ALA A 32 2.69 -18.44 -5.84
C ALA A 32 4.16 -17.94 -5.84
N GLY A 33 4.48 -16.92 -6.63
CA GLY A 33 5.79 -16.26 -6.67
C GLY A 33 5.92 -15.07 -5.73
N GLY A 34 4.86 -14.72 -5.00
CA GLY A 34 4.81 -13.56 -4.10
C GLY A 34 4.59 -12.22 -4.82
N SER A 35 4.08 -12.25 -6.05
CA SER A 35 3.74 -11.04 -6.80
C SER A 35 2.30 -10.63 -6.52
N ALA A 36 2.06 -9.32 -6.37
CA ALA A 36 0.74 -8.74 -6.07
C ALA A 36 -0.20 -8.71 -7.28
N ILE A 37 -0.43 -9.86 -7.91
CA ILE A 37 -1.23 -9.99 -9.13
C ILE A 37 -2.65 -10.41 -8.77
N GLY A 38 -3.64 -9.61 -9.17
CA GLY A 38 -5.04 -9.98 -9.02
C GLY A 38 -6.02 -8.98 -9.64
N PRO A 39 -7.17 -9.43 -10.14
CA PRO A 39 -8.19 -8.56 -10.73
C PRO A 39 -8.97 -7.75 -9.67
N PHE A 40 -8.83 -8.13 -8.39
CA PHE A 40 -9.59 -7.54 -7.31
C PHE A 40 -8.88 -6.35 -6.66
N PRO A 41 -9.63 -5.30 -6.27
CA PRO A 41 -9.12 -4.27 -5.38
C PRO A 41 -8.50 -4.87 -4.11
N ALA A 42 -7.40 -4.28 -3.67
CA ALA A 42 -6.83 -4.56 -2.36
C ALA A 42 -7.32 -3.47 -1.40
N PHE A 43 -7.38 -3.78 -0.10
CA PHE A 43 -7.89 -2.83 0.89
C PHE A 43 -6.78 -2.45 1.84
N GLY A 44 -6.73 -1.18 2.21
CA GLY A 44 -5.67 -0.68 3.06
C GLY A 44 -6.08 0.46 3.95
N ARG A 45 -5.14 0.85 4.80
CA ARG A 45 -5.21 2.03 5.67
C ARG A 45 -3.89 2.77 5.58
N MET A 46 -3.95 4.09 5.57
CA MET A 46 -2.76 4.94 5.65
C MET A 46 -2.96 6.06 6.66
N GLY A 47 -1.87 6.64 7.15
CA GLY A 47 -1.90 7.72 8.13
C GLY A 47 -1.18 7.32 9.41
N ASP A 48 -1.52 7.99 10.52
CA ASP A 48 -0.85 7.79 11.81
C ASP A 48 -1.41 6.59 12.58
N PHE A 49 -0.67 5.48 12.60
CA PHE A 49 -1.08 4.29 13.35
C PHE A 49 -1.00 4.48 14.89
N THR A 50 -0.42 5.57 15.38
CA THR A 50 -0.47 5.93 16.81
C THR A 50 -1.72 6.73 17.18
N LYS A 51 -2.43 7.29 16.18
CA LYS A 51 -3.64 8.10 16.34
C LYS A 51 -4.74 7.57 15.40
N PRO A 52 -5.53 6.58 15.84
CA PRO A 52 -6.50 5.88 15.00
C PRO A 52 -7.48 6.80 14.24
N GLU A 53 -7.80 7.97 14.79
CA GLU A 53 -8.64 8.99 14.16
C GLU A 53 -8.03 9.63 12.89
N MET A 54 -6.71 9.49 12.70
CA MET A 54 -5.98 9.95 11.51
C MET A 54 -5.69 8.81 10.53
N LEU A 55 -6.36 7.66 10.67
CA LEU A 55 -6.28 6.55 9.72
C LEU A 55 -7.36 6.67 8.65
N TYR A 56 -6.90 6.69 7.40
CA TYR A 56 -7.76 6.79 6.23
C TYR A 56 -7.83 5.43 5.53
N PRO A 57 -9.02 4.80 5.47
CA PRO A 57 -9.20 3.59 4.68
C PRO A 57 -9.17 3.93 3.18
N PHE A 58 -8.67 3.00 2.37
CA PHE A 58 -8.69 3.12 0.92
C PHE A 58 -8.85 1.78 0.22
N ALA A 59 -9.31 1.84 -1.02
CA ALA A 59 -9.21 0.74 -1.98
C ALA A 59 -8.06 1.01 -2.95
N LEU A 60 -7.17 0.03 -3.12
CA LEU A 60 -6.15 0.04 -4.16
C LEU A 60 -6.72 -0.63 -5.40
N MET A 61 -6.83 0.10 -6.50
CA MET A 61 -7.36 -0.39 -7.77
C MET A 61 -6.33 -1.25 -8.52
N GLY A 62 -6.77 -1.95 -9.56
CA GLY A 62 -5.92 -2.85 -10.35
C GLY A 62 -4.78 -2.13 -11.08
N ASP A 63 -4.95 -0.84 -11.39
CA ASP A 63 -3.95 0.03 -12.01
C ASP A 63 -3.03 0.73 -10.98
N GLY A 64 -3.13 0.36 -9.70
CA GLY A 64 -2.36 0.93 -8.60
C GLY A 64 -2.89 2.23 -8.05
N ARG A 65 -4.01 2.76 -8.55
CA ARG A 65 -4.64 3.97 -7.99
C ARG A 65 -5.19 3.71 -6.59
N ILE A 66 -4.98 4.66 -5.68
CA ILE A 66 -5.58 4.68 -4.35
C ILE A 66 -6.90 5.47 -4.43
N ASP A 67 -7.98 4.85 -3.96
CA ASP A 67 -9.32 5.43 -3.93
C ASP A 67 -9.83 5.55 -2.48
N TYR A 68 -10.10 6.79 -2.07
CA TYR A 68 -10.65 7.15 -0.75
C TYR A 68 -12.19 7.32 -0.78
N GLY A 69 -12.86 6.92 -1.86
CA GLY A 69 -14.31 7.01 -2.04
C GLY A 69 -14.80 8.39 -2.48
N ALA A 70 -14.39 9.47 -1.81
CA ALA A 70 -14.90 10.83 -2.08
C ALA A 70 -14.36 11.49 -3.36
N TYR A 71 -13.24 11.00 -3.89
CA TYR A 71 -12.51 11.62 -5.03
C TYR A 71 -12.17 10.63 -6.15
N ALA A 72 -12.89 9.51 -6.24
CA ALA A 72 -12.62 8.42 -7.19
C ALA A 72 -12.56 8.85 -8.67
N SER A 73 -13.23 9.96 -9.03
CA SER A 73 -13.32 10.49 -10.40
C SER A 73 -12.35 11.65 -10.68
N ASP A 74 -11.62 12.17 -9.70
CA ASP A 74 -10.71 13.30 -9.89
C ASP A 74 -9.32 12.83 -10.32
N GLY A 75 -9.10 12.76 -11.64
CA GLY A 75 -7.84 12.36 -12.27
C GLY A 75 -6.60 13.12 -11.83
N ALA A 76 -6.73 14.37 -11.39
CA ALA A 76 -5.63 15.22 -10.96
C ALA A 76 -5.17 14.93 -9.52
N ARG A 77 -5.98 14.20 -8.74
CA ARG A 77 -5.73 13.85 -7.34
C ARG A 77 -5.54 12.36 -7.09
N GLN A 78 -5.23 11.60 -8.16
CA GLN A 78 -5.08 10.16 -8.06
C GLN A 78 -3.69 9.80 -7.59
N ASP A 79 -3.59 9.56 -6.28
CA ASP A 79 -2.42 8.87 -5.74
C ASP A 79 -2.30 7.49 -6.39
N LYS A 80 -1.09 7.13 -6.82
CA LYS A 80 -0.80 5.81 -7.39
C LYS A 80 0.30 5.14 -6.60
N LEU A 81 0.14 3.85 -6.33
CA LEU A 81 1.11 3.00 -5.69
C LEU A 81 1.52 1.88 -6.65
N ALA A 82 2.80 1.85 -7.03
CA ALA A 82 3.36 0.91 -8.00
C ALA A 82 3.62 -0.49 -7.39
N ILE A 83 2.65 -1.02 -6.63
CA ILE A 83 2.78 -2.30 -5.92
C ILE A 83 2.17 -3.48 -6.69
N ARG A 84 1.21 -3.24 -7.58
CA ARG A 84 0.41 -4.27 -8.29
C ARG A 84 1.21 -5.18 -9.24
N THR A 85 2.43 -4.79 -9.57
CA THR A 85 3.35 -5.59 -10.40
C THR A 85 4.67 -5.86 -9.69
N ALA A 86 4.77 -5.49 -8.41
CA ALA A 86 5.98 -5.65 -7.62
C ALA A 86 6.06 -7.05 -7.01
N ARG A 87 7.28 -7.56 -6.90
CA ARG A 87 7.57 -8.70 -6.02
C ARG A 87 7.59 -8.21 -4.59
N LEU A 88 6.76 -8.79 -3.74
CA LEU A 88 6.65 -8.34 -2.35
C LEU A 88 7.71 -9.02 -1.49
N ALA A 89 8.66 -8.23 -0.99
CA ALA A 89 9.68 -8.68 -0.06
C ALA A 89 10.08 -7.52 0.87
N PRO A 90 10.45 -7.79 2.13
CA PRO A 90 11.04 -6.78 3.01
C PRO A 90 12.24 -6.07 2.34
N GLY A 91 12.29 -4.74 2.47
CA GLY A 91 13.26 -3.87 1.84
C GLY A 91 12.98 -3.50 0.38
N ALA A 92 11.98 -4.11 -0.28
CA ALA A 92 11.63 -3.75 -1.64
C ALA A 92 11.07 -2.32 -1.72
N GLU A 93 11.48 -1.60 -2.76
CA GLU A 93 11.04 -0.23 -3.02
C GLU A 93 9.73 -0.20 -3.81
N ILE A 94 8.78 0.59 -3.32
CA ILE A 94 7.49 0.82 -3.95
C ILE A 94 7.34 2.33 -4.16
N LEU A 95 7.05 2.74 -5.38
CA LEU A 95 6.84 4.15 -5.69
C LEU A 95 5.39 4.55 -5.40
N ARG A 96 5.21 5.65 -4.67
CA ARG A 96 3.93 6.36 -4.60
C ARG A 96 4.05 7.66 -5.38
N THR A 97 3.13 7.91 -6.31
CA THR A 97 3.01 9.18 -7.01
C THR A 97 1.76 9.90 -6.51
N ALA A 98 1.91 11.10 -5.96
CA ALA A 98 0.83 11.93 -5.42
C ALA A 98 1.02 13.38 -5.92
N ALA A 99 -0.03 13.98 -6.49
CA ALA A 99 -0.01 15.37 -6.99
C ALA A 99 1.23 15.71 -7.87
N GLY A 100 1.66 14.77 -8.72
CA GLY A 100 2.82 14.94 -9.61
C GLY A 100 4.19 14.73 -8.95
N THR A 101 4.25 14.48 -7.64
CA THR A 101 5.48 14.14 -6.92
C THR A 101 5.57 12.63 -6.74
N THR A 102 6.77 12.06 -6.92
CA THR A 102 7.02 10.63 -6.64
C THR A 102 7.88 10.48 -5.40
N GLU A 103 7.42 9.65 -4.47
CA GLU A 103 8.12 9.28 -3.25
C GLU A 103 8.34 7.76 -3.19
N ILE A 104 9.40 7.34 -2.51
CA ILE A 104 9.76 5.94 -2.37
C ILE A 104 9.29 5.44 -1.01
N PHE A 105 8.61 4.30 -1.00
CA PHE A 105 8.29 3.53 0.19
C PHE A 105 9.12 2.24 0.22
N LEU A 106 9.44 1.76 1.41
CA LEU A 106 10.03 0.45 1.64
C LEU A 106 8.98 -0.48 2.24
N ILE A 107 8.90 -1.69 1.72
CA ILE A 107 8.17 -2.77 2.38
C ILE A 107 8.93 -3.14 3.66
N ASP A 108 8.29 -3.01 4.81
CA ASP A 108 8.86 -3.43 6.10
C ASP A 108 8.55 -4.90 6.36
N THR A 109 7.27 -5.26 6.28
CA THR A 109 6.82 -6.64 6.50
C THR A 109 5.85 -7.11 5.44
N VAL A 110 5.93 -8.40 5.10
CA VAL A 110 4.93 -9.13 4.32
C VAL A 110 4.49 -10.33 5.17
N THR A 111 3.28 -10.26 5.71
CA THR A 111 2.77 -11.26 6.65
C THR A 111 1.63 -12.04 6.01
N PRO A 112 1.72 -13.38 5.89
CA PRO A 112 0.59 -14.19 5.46
C PRO A 112 -0.63 -13.97 6.36
N LEU A 113 -1.76 -13.66 5.75
CA LEU A 113 -3.06 -13.67 6.40
C LEU A 113 -3.64 -15.06 6.11
N ALA A 114 -3.51 -15.98 7.06
CA ALA A 114 -3.97 -17.35 6.88
C ALA A 114 -5.45 -17.38 6.48
N ALA A 115 -5.80 -18.21 5.50
CA ALA A 115 -7.07 -18.91 5.57
C ALA A 115 -6.86 -20.01 6.62
N THR A 116 -7.41 -19.83 7.82
CA THR A 116 -7.65 -20.96 8.72
C THR A 116 -8.54 -21.98 8.04
#